data_AF-J3BEA9-F1
#
_entry.id   AF-J3BEA9-F1
#
_cell.length_a   1.000
_cell.length_b   1.000
_cell.length_c   1.000
_cell.angle_alpha   90.00
_cell.angle_beta   90.00
_cell.angle_gamma   90.00
#
_symmetry.space_group_name_H-M   'P 1'
#
loop_
_entity.id
_entity.type
_entity.pdbx_description
1 polymer ?
#
loop_
_entity_poly.entity_id
_entity_poly.type
_entity_poly.pdbx_seq_one_letter_code
_entity_poly.pdbx_strand_id
1 'polypeptide(L)'
;MGAWLSNISLKYKFWAVNAVAFVTTLLLVLYAVQLEQQARSHASKVSAQAQARLLDAWPAGQALPKADNLLTFSRGHAPLLNDQPVLELTDSNGWVEINSMPLFGENPLMGAEVFARADGQHIAVIAYGPSLSQVFEERFANYAVAVFILMLAMLGASQLLIRFLLSQLNTLKDVMLHVEKTGDLSARVPLACTDEVGQMAGAFNAMQAGYQRVVNTVASTARQLDDGAARLASSMNEVRHGMLGQQSETDQAATAINEMTATVYHIAQHAGATRDLSKTADTLAGSGQEVVSRVQKSIAGLSTGVQQTAEMIQRLAEDSQKINGVVNVIHSIAEQTNLLALNAAIEAARAGEMGRGFAVVADEVRNLAKSVQTSTDEITLMVSALQAGTRDAVDFMQESSFKADDCVQQAQEAGAALAEITSAVAQMRESNTQIAVAAEQQSQVAEEMNRAVVSIRDVTENTVKQTVDSATTSNELAALAGELSKAIGQLKL
;
A
#
# COMPACT_ATOMS: atom_id res chain seq x y z
N MET A 1 -28.23 44.79 -39.64
CA MET A 1 -28.16 46.11 -38.97
C MET A 1 -27.83 46.05 -37.47
N GLY A 2 -27.96 44.91 -36.77
CA GLY A 2 -27.75 44.85 -35.30
C GLY A 2 -26.29 45.02 -34.81
N ALA A 3 -25.29 44.56 -35.57
CA ALA A 3 -23.88 44.58 -35.15
C ALA A 3 -23.23 45.98 -35.15
N TRP A 4 -23.72 46.90 -35.98
CA TRP A 4 -23.21 48.28 -35.98
C TRP A 4 -23.68 49.04 -34.74
N LEU A 5 -24.95 48.82 -34.34
CA LEU A 5 -25.52 49.39 -33.14
C LEU A 5 -24.91 48.81 -31.86
N SER A 6 -24.46 47.56 -31.82
CA SER A 6 -23.89 46.97 -30.60
C SER A 6 -22.59 47.66 -30.16
N ASN A 7 -21.72 48.03 -31.10
CA ASN A 7 -20.39 48.60 -30.81
C ASN A 7 -20.38 50.11 -30.53
N ILE A 8 -21.52 50.77 -30.73
CA ILE A 8 -21.67 52.19 -30.41
C ILE A 8 -21.76 52.37 -28.89
N SER A 9 -20.92 53.25 -28.34
CA SER A 9 -20.93 53.58 -26.90
C SER A 9 -22.34 53.98 -26.45
N LEU A 10 -22.71 53.54 -25.24
CA LEU A 10 -24.02 53.80 -24.63
C LEU A 10 -24.39 55.29 -24.71
N LYS A 11 -23.39 56.19 -24.54
CA LYS A 11 -23.57 57.64 -24.66
C LYS A 11 -24.19 58.07 -25.99
N TYR A 12 -23.74 57.51 -27.11
CA TYR A 12 -24.26 57.86 -28.44
C TYR A 12 -25.64 57.27 -28.71
N LYS A 13 -25.96 56.11 -28.11
CA LYS A 13 -27.31 55.53 -28.17
C LYS A 13 -28.34 56.43 -27.49
N PHE A 14 -28.00 56.99 -26.34
CA PHE A 14 -28.87 57.96 -25.65
C PHE A 14 -29.03 59.26 -26.42
N TRP A 15 -27.98 59.75 -27.10
CA TRP A 15 -28.10 60.90 -28.00
C TRP A 15 -29.09 60.66 -29.15
N ALA A 16 -29.10 59.45 -29.73
CA ALA A 16 -30.08 59.09 -30.75
C ALA A 16 -31.52 59.10 -30.21
N VAL A 17 -31.75 58.61 -28.99
CA VAL A 17 -33.07 58.65 -28.34
C VAL A 17 -33.53 60.09 -28.08
N ASN A 18 -32.64 60.95 -27.59
CA ASN A 18 -32.95 62.37 -27.39
C ASN A 18 -33.28 63.08 -28.71
N ALA A 19 -32.62 62.72 -29.82
CA ALA A 19 -32.93 63.26 -31.14
C ALA A 19 -34.35 62.86 -31.63
N VAL A 20 -34.76 61.61 -31.42
CA VAL A 20 -36.13 61.16 -31.74
C VAL A 20 -37.16 61.90 -30.89
N ALA A 21 -36.88 62.09 -29.59
CA ALA A 21 -37.75 62.85 -28.70
C ALA A 21 -37.87 64.34 -29.10
N PHE A 22 -36.79 64.93 -29.60
CA PHE A 22 -36.81 66.30 -30.14
C PHE A 22 -37.74 66.41 -31.36
N VAL A 23 -37.60 65.50 -32.33
CA VAL A 23 -38.44 65.50 -33.54
C VAL A 23 -39.91 65.28 -33.20
N THR A 24 -40.22 64.35 -32.29
CA THR A 24 -41.61 64.10 -31.86
C THR A 24 -42.21 65.30 -31.13
N THR A 25 -41.43 65.99 -30.30
CA THR A 25 -41.88 67.23 -29.62
C THR A 25 -42.17 68.35 -30.63
N LEU A 26 -41.35 68.49 -31.68
CA LEU A 26 -41.58 69.46 -32.75
C LEU A 26 -42.90 69.20 -33.49
N LEU A 27 -43.20 67.94 -33.79
CA LEU A 27 -44.45 67.55 -34.44
C LEU A 27 -45.67 67.85 -33.55
N LEU A 28 -45.58 67.64 -32.24
CA LEU A 28 -46.65 67.96 -31.29
C LEU A 28 -46.94 69.46 -31.22
N VAL A 29 -45.91 70.31 -31.33
CA VAL A 29 -46.09 71.78 -31.37
C VAL A 29 -46.81 72.22 -32.64
N LEU A 30 -46.42 71.68 -33.80
CA LEU A 30 -47.10 71.96 -35.06
C LEU A 30 -48.58 71.54 -35.00
N TYR A 31 -48.86 70.39 -34.40
CA TYR A 31 -50.23 69.93 -34.18
C TYR A 31 -51.01 70.85 -33.22
N ALA A 32 -50.38 71.33 -32.14
CA ALA A 32 -51.01 72.27 -31.22
C ALA A 32 -51.36 73.61 -31.88
N VAL A 33 -50.47 74.15 -32.72
CA VAL A 33 -50.69 75.38 -33.49
C VAL A 33 -51.88 75.21 -34.45
N GLN A 34 -51.95 74.08 -35.15
CA GLN A 34 -53.08 73.76 -36.03
C GLN A 34 -54.40 73.72 -35.26
N LEU A 35 -54.40 73.13 -34.05
CA LEU A 35 -55.59 72.99 -33.22
C LEU A 35 -56.07 74.34 -32.67
N GLU A 36 -55.15 75.24 -32.27
CA GLU A 36 -55.50 76.60 -31.84
C GLU A 36 -56.05 77.44 -33.00
N GLN A 37 -55.49 77.31 -34.21
CA GLN A 37 -56.01 77.97 -35.40
C GLN A 37 -57.46 77.54 -35.70
N GLN A 38 -57.73 76.23 -35.69
CA GLN A 38 -59.08 75.71 -35.92
C GLN A 38 -60.08 76.22 -34.87
N ALA A 39 -59.69 76.26 -33.60
CA ALA A 39 -60.54 76.76 -32.52
C ALA A 39 -60.91 78.24 -32.71
N ARG A 40 -59.93 79.09 -33.05
CA ARG A 40 -60.17 80.53 -33.31
C ARG A 40 -61.00 80.76 -34.58
N SER A 41 -60.74 79.98 -35.62
CA SER A 41 -61.49 80.02 -36.88
C SER A 41 -62.96 79.69 -36.66
N HIS A 42 -63.22 78.64 -35.89
CA HIS A 42 -64.57 78.25 -35.49
C HIS A 42 -65.27 79.33 -34.66
N ALA A 43 -64.57 79.95 -33.71
CA ALA A 43 -65.13 81.03 -32.89
C ALA A 43 -65.55 82.25 -33.74
N SER A 44 -64.74 82.62 -34.74
CA SER A 44 -65.09 83.72 -35.66
C SER A 44 -66.30 83.41 -36.53
N LYS A 45 -66.40 82.18 -37.06
CA LYS A 45 -67.60 81.70 -37.77
C LYS A 45 -68.85 81.83 -36.90
N VAL A 46 -68.80 81.36 -35.65
CA VAL A 46 -69.94 81.46 -34.72
C VAL A 46 -70.32 82.92 -34.45
N SER A 47 -69.33 83.82 -34.33
CA SER A 47 -69.57 85.26 -34.15
C SER A 47 -70.28 85.89 -35.35
N ALA A 48 -69.82 85.60 -36.58
CA ALA A 48 -70.44 86.11 -37.80
C ALA A 48 -71.89 85.62 -37.95
N GLN A 49 -72.16 84.36 -37.60
CA GLN A 49 -73.51 83.79 -37.60
C GLN A 49 -74.43 84.45 -36.56
N ALA A 50 -73.92 84.70 -35.36
CA ALA A 50 -74.67 85.41 -34.33
C ALA A 50 -75.01 86.84 -34.76
N GLN A 51 -74.06 87.54 -35.39
CA GLN A 51 -74.26 88.89 -35.91
C GLN A 51 -75.25 88.90 -37.10
N ALA A 52 -75.18 87.90 -37.99
CA ALA A 52 -76.14 87.74 -39.08
C ALA A 52 -77.58 87.58 -38.57
N ARG A 53 -77.79 86.74 -37.54
CA ARG A 53 -79.12 86.59 -36.91
C ARG A 53 -79.66 87.89 -36.32
N LEU A 54 -78.79 88.70 -35.71
CA LEU A 54 -79.19 90.02 -35.20
C LEU A 54 -79.58 90.99 -36.32
N LEU A 55 -78.90 90.91 -37.46
CA LEU A 55 -79.17 91.76 -38.63
C LEU A 55 -80.40 91.30 -39.42
N ASP A 56 -80.69 90.01 -39.45
CA ASP A 56 -81.93 89.46 -40.02
C ASP A 56 -83.17 89.93 -39.23
N ALA A 57 -83.04 90.03 -37.91
CA ALA A 57 -84.06 90.61 -37.03
C ALA A 57 -84.14 92.15 -37.08
N TRP A 58 -83.29 92.83 -37.84
CA TRP A 58 -83.21 94.30 -37.88
C TRP A 58 -84.36 94.92 -38.69
N PRO A 59 -85.09 95.93 -38.16
CA PRO A 59 -86.31 96.47 -38.78
C PRO A 59 -86.13 96.90 -40.25
N ALA A 60 -87.03 96.44 -41.12
CA ALA A 60 -87.08 96.81 -42.53
C ALA A 60 -87.43 98.31 -42.68
N GLY A 61 -86.44 99.14 -43.03
CA GLY A 61 -86.59 100.59 -43.20
C GLY A 61 -85.61 101.45 -42.40
N GLN A 62 -84.87 100.89 -41.43
CA GLN A 62 -83.76 101.59 -40.77
C GLN A 62 -82.43 101.29 -41.48
N ALA A 63 -81.54 102.30 -41.54
CA ALA A 63 -80.20 102.11 -42.07
C ALA A 63 -79.45 101.06 -41.25
N LEU A 64 -78.81 100.12 -41.95
CA LEU A 64 -77.96 99.11 -41.33
C LEU A 64 -76.77 99.78 -40.61
N PRO A 65 -76.31 99.22 -39.49
CA PRO A 65 -75.09 99.68 -38.85
C PRO A 65 -73.92 99.52 -39.83
N LYS A 66 -73.13 100.57 -40.01
CA LYS A 66 -71.87 100.45 -40.76
C LYS A 66 -70.90 99.61 -39.94
N ALA A 67 -70.55 98.44 -40.45
CA ALA A 67 -69.48 97.63 -39.91
C ALA A 67 -68.65 97.09 -41.08
N ASP A 68 -67.32 97.05 -40.88
CA ASP A 68 -66.36 96.71 -41.93
C ASP A 68 -66.45 95.24 -42.39
N ASN A 69 -67.19 94.42 -41.66
CA ASN A 69 -67.45 93.03 -41.97
C ASN A 69 -68.83 92.79 -42.59
N LEU A 70 -69.56 93.84 -43.00
CA LEU A 70 -70.87 93.73 -43.63
C LEU A 70 -70.81 94.16 -45.09
N LEU A 71 -71.14 93.22 -45.98
CA LEU A 71 -71.34 93.50 -47.39
C LEU A 71 -72.83 93.43 -47.72
N THR A 72 -73.34 94.47 -48.36
CA THR A 72 -74.73 94.52 -48.85
C THR A 72 -74.71 94.46 -50.37
N PHE A 73 -75.52 93.58 -50.95
CA PHE A 73 -75.56 93.37 -52.39
C PHE A 73 -76.96 92.96 -52.85
N SER A 74 -77.21 93.13 -54.14
CA SER A 74 -78.46 92.70 -54.78
C SER A 74 -78.31 91.28 -55.30
N ARG A 75 -79.40 90.52 -55.29
CA ARG A 75 -79.44 89.15 -55.80
C ARG A 75 -78.85 89.07 -57.21
N GLY A 76 -77.95 88.11 -57.44
CA GLY A 76 -77.27 87.91 -58.73
C GLY A 76 -76.07 88.83 -59.01
N HIS A 77 -75.70 89.74 -58.09
CA HIS A 77 -74.48 90.54 -58.19
C HIS A 77 -73.51 90.16 -57.08
N ALA A 78 -72.26 89.82 -57.44
CA ALA A 78 -71.24 89.48 -56.46
C ALA A 78 -70.92 90.70 -55.59
N PRO A 79 -70.90 90.57 -54.25
CA PRO A 79 -70.46 91.66 -53.39
C PRO A 79 -68.98 91.95 -53.62
N LEU A 80 -68.63 93.24 -53.61
CA LEU A 80 -67.25 93.69 -53.75
C LEU A 80 -66.62 93.77 -52.36
N LEU A 81 -65.53 93.05 -52.14
CA LEU A 81 -64.66 93.19 -50.97
C LEU A 81 -63.30 93.70 -51.43
N ASN A 82 -62.87 94.86 -50.92
CA ASN A 82 -61.61 95.51 -51.34
C ASN A 82 -61.47 95.60 -52.89
N ASP A 83 -62.53 96.05 -53.55
CA ASP A 83 -62.61 96.20 -55.02
C ASP A 83 -62.42 94.90 -55.83
N GLN A 84 -62.57 93.73 -55.20
CA GLN A 84 -62.63 92.42 -55.86
C GLN A 84 -64.01 91.77 -55.66
N PRO A 85 -64.64 91.22 -56.71
CA PRO A 85 -65.93 90.54 -56.58
C PRO A 85 -65.75 89.18 -55.90
N VAL A 86 -66.42 88.98 -54.76
CA VAL A 86 -66.43 87.69 -54.06
C VAL A 86 -67.55 86.82 -54.64
N LEU A 87 -67.24 86.14 -55.75
CA LEU A 87 -68.19 85.37 -56.55
C LEU A 87 -68.93 84.28 -55.75
N GLU A 88 -68.27 83.70 -54.74
CA GLU A 88 -68.81 82.64 -53.87
C GLU A 88 -70.05 83.10 -53.05
N LEU A 89 -70.26 84.41 -52.91
CA LEU A 89 -71.35 84.99 -52.13
C LEU A 89 -72.61 85.34 -52.96
N THR A 90 -72.54 85.25 -54.29
CA THR A 90 -73.55 85.85 -55.21
C THR A 90 -74.95 85.24 -55.11
N ASP A 91 -75.05 83.92 -54.94
CA ASP A 91 -76.32 83.15 -54.92
C ASP A 91 -76.41 82.20 -53.71
N SER A 92 -75.66 82.50 -52.65
CA SER A 92 -75.60 81.66 -51.45
C SER A 92 -76.54 82.13 -50.35
N ASN A 93 -76.93 81.18 -49.50
CA ASN A 93 -77.72 81.42 -48.30
C ASN A 93 -77.20 80.50 -47.19
N GLY A 94 -76.90 81.07 -46.02
CA GLY A 94 -76.15 80.43 -44.94
C GLY A 94 -74.63 80.65 -45.03
N TRP A 95 -73.88 79.84 -44.28
CA TRP A 95 -72.42 79.94 -44.22
C TRP A 95 -71.75 79.50 -45.52
N VAL A 96 -70.98 80.40 -46.12
CA VAL A 96 -70.10 80.13 -47.24
C VAL A 96 -68.67 80.09 -46.74
N GLU A 97 -68.02 78.94 -46.91
CA GLU A 97 -66.62 78.76 -46.57
C GLU A 97 -65.75 79.14 -47.78
N ILE A 98 -64.90 80.13 -47.60
CA ILE A 98 -64.02 80.69 -48.65
C ILE A 98 -62.60 80.13 -48.50
N ASN A 99 -62.11 80.05 -47.26
CA ASN A 99 -60.80 79.48 -46.97
C ASN A 99 -60.85 78.64 -45.68
N SER A 100 -60.79 77.32 -45.85
CA SER A 100 -60.89 76.35 -44.76
C SER A 100 -59.61 76.23 -43.91
N MET A 101 -58.45 76.59 -44.49
CA MET A 101 -57.16 76.50 -43.79
C MET A 101 -56.17 77.53 -44.32
N PRO A 102 -56.32 78.81 -43.92
CA PRO A 102 -55.39 79.85 -44.33
C PRO A 102 -53.99 79.55 -43.75
N LEU A 103 -53.00 79.32 -44.62
CA LEU A 103 -51.62 79.08 -44.20
C LEU A 103 -50.87 80.39 -43.90
N PHE A 104 -51.17 81.45 -44.66
CA PHE A 104 -50.47 82.74 -44.61
C PHE A 104 -51.46 83.91 -44.67
N GLY A 105 -51.00 85.10 -44.27
CA GLY A 105 -51.77 86.36 -44.28
C GLY A 105 -52.30 86.76 -42.91
N GLU A 106 -52.51 88.06 -42.68
CA GLU A 106 -53.11 88.57 -41.44
C GLU A 106 -54.64 88.54 -41.55
N ASN A 107 -55.29 87.83 -40.62
CA ASN A 107 -56.75 87.70 -40.55
C ASN A 107 -57.42 87.47 -41.91
N PRO A 108 -57.01 86.45 -42.69
CA PRO A 108 -57.61 86.17 -43.99
C PRO A 108 -59.11 85.92 -43.88
N LEU A 109 -59.79 86.20 -45.00
CA LEU A 109 -61.20 85.90 -45.20
C LEU A 109 -61.42 84.38 -45.09
N MET A 110 -62.11 83.93 -44.04
CA MET A 110 -62.41 82.51 -43.88
C MET A 110 -63.74 82.13 -44.54
N GLY A 111 -64.71 83.02 -44.44
CA GLY A 111 -66.04 82.79 -44.99
C GLY A 111 -66.98 83.94 -44.64
N ALA A 112 -68.23 83.82 -45.07
CA ALA A 112 -69.27 84.75 -44.71
C ALA A 112 -70.62 84.04 -44.51
N GLU A 113 -71.43 84.56 -43.58
CA GLU A 113 -72.82 84.15 -43.44
C GLU A 113 -73.69 85.05 -44.32
N VAL A 114 -74.35 84.46 -45.32
CA VAL A 114 -75.19 85.19 -46.28
C VAL A 114 -76.66 84.96 -45.96
N PHE A 115 -77.46 86.02 -45.92
CA PHE A 115 -78.91 85.90 -45.79
C PHE A 115 -79.63 87.02 -46.56
N ALA A 116 -80.89 86.78 -46.92
CA ALA A 116 -81.71 87.72 -47.66
C ALA A 116 -82.72 88.39 -46.71
N ARG A 117 -82.77 89.72 -46.72
CA ARG A 117 -83.78 90.49 -45.98
C ARG A 117 -85.09 90.59 -46.76
N ALA A 118 -86.17 90.89 -46.04
CA ALA A 118 -87.51 91.05 -46.60
C ALA A 118 -87.64 92.19 -47.64
N ASP A 119 -86.68 93.13 -47.67
CA ASP A 119 -86.59 94.23 -48.65
C ASP A 119 -85.88 93.83 -49.96
N GLY A 120 -85.44 92.58 -50.09
CA GLY A 120 -84.76 92.04 -51.27
C GLY A 120 -83.24 92.26 -51.29
N GLN A 121 -82.66 92.94 -50.29
CA GLN A 121 -81.20 93.04 -50.15
C GLN A 121 -80.61 91.76 -49.55
N HIS A 122 -79.47 91.33 -50.09
CA HIS A 122 -78.66 90.26 -49.49
C HIS A 122 -77.54 90.88 -48.66
N ILE A 123 -77.30 90.31 -47.49
CA ILE A 123 -76.24 90.73 -46.57
C ILE A 123 -75.31 89.55 -46.37
N ALA A 124 -74.02 89.78 -46.53
CA ALA A 124 -72.96 88.86 -46.13
C ALA A 124 -72.23 89.42 -44.92
N VAL A 125 -72.25 88.67 -43.81
CA VAL A 125 -71.43 88.96 -42.64
C VAL A 125 -70.13 88.16 -42.76
N ILE A 126 -69.04 88.87 -43.00
CA ILE A 126 -67.72 88.28 -43.16
C ILE A 126 -67.15 87.87 -41.80
N ALA A 127 -66.55 86.68 -41.76
CA ALA A 127 -65.69 86.25 -40.67
C ALA A 127 -64.23 86.15 -41.14
N TYR A 128 -63.38 86.89 -40.45
CA TYR A 128 -61.94 86.82 -40.56
C TYR A 128 -61.39 85.93 -39.45
N GLY A 129 -60.34 85.16 -39.72
CA GLY A 129 -59.67 84.40 -38.67
C GLY A 129 -58.19 84.25 -38.96
N PRO A 130 -57.41 83.88 -37.95
CA PRO A 130 -55.96 83.92 -38.06
C PRO A 130 -55.45 82.80 -38.98
N SER A 131 -54.42 83.11 -39.78
CA SER A 131 -53.70 82.10 -40.54
C SER A 131 -52.80 81.25 -39.64
N LEU A 132 -52.35 80.10 -40.16
CA LEU A 132 -51.45 79.21 -39.42
C LEU A 132 -50.14 79.93 -39.08
N SER A 133 -49.60 80.72 -40.01
CA SER A 133 -48.40 81.54 -39.76
C SER A 133 -48.65 82.60 -38.69
N GLN A 134 -49.83 83.22 -38.65
CA GLN A 134 -50.17 84.23 -37.64
C GLN A 134 -50.30 83.61 -36.23
N VAL A 135 -51.01 82.49 -36.09
CA VAL A 135 -51.09 81.76 -34.80
C VAL A 135 -49.70 81.29 -34.37
N PHE A 136 -48.90 80.80 -35.33
CA PHE A 136 -47.53 80.40 -35.08
C PHE A 136 -46.69 81.58 -34.57
N GLU A 137 -46.70 82.74 -35.22
CA GLU A 137 -45.96 83.93 -34.79
C GLU A 137 -46.41 84.46 -33.43
N GLU A 138 -47.73 84.57 -33.19
CA GLU A 138 -48.29 85.02 -31.90
C GLU A 138 -47.91 84.10 -30.74
N ARG A 139 -47.86 82.79 -30.97
CA ARG A 139 -47.54 81.80 -29.95
C ARG A 139 -46.10 81.29 -30.00
N PHE A 140 -45.30 81.75 -30.95
CA PHE A 140 -43.96 81.24 -31.22
C PHE A 140 -43.10 81.29 -29.95
N ALA A 141 -43.08 82.45 -29.29
CA ALA A 141 -42.30 82.65 -28.07
C ALA A 141 -42.73 81.68 -26.94
N ASN A 142 -44.04 81.47 -26.75
CA ASN A 142 -44.56 80.60 -25.70
C ASN A 142 -44.23 79.12 -25.98
N TYR A 143 -44.42 78.66 -27.22
CA TYR A 143 -44.07 77.29 -27.60
C TYR A 143 -42.55 77.08 -27.61
N ALA A 144 -41.77 78.04 -28.08
CA ALA A 144 -40.31 77.96 -28.08
C ALA A 144 -39.74 77.83 -26.65
N VAL A 145 -40.25 78.62 -25.70
CA VAL A 145 -39.85 78.54 -24.29
C VAL A 145 -40.25 77.19 -23.68
N ALA A 146 -41.48 76.71 -23.93
CA ALA A 146 -41.95 75.43 -23.42
C ALA A 146 -41.10 74.24 -23.94
N VAL A 147 -40.82 74.21 -25.26
CA VAL A 147 -39.96 73.20 -25.88
C VAL A 147 -38.54 73.27 -25.32
N PHE A 148 -37.99 74.48 -25.17
CA PHE A 148 -36.64 74.66 -24.66
C PHE A 148 -36.49 74.12 -23.21
N ILE A 149 -37.45 74.42 -22.33
CA ILE A 149 -37.45 73.92 -20.95
C ILE A 149 -37.57 72.39 -20.93
N LEU A 150 -38.50 71.82 -21.71
CA LEU A 150 -38.67 70.37 -21.81
C LEU A 150 -37.41 69.69 -22.35
N MET A 151 -36.76 70.29 -23.35
CA MET A 151 -35.53 69.76 -23.92
C MET A 151 -34.36 69.81 -22.92
N LEU A 152 -34.22 70.90 -22.16
CA LEU A 152 -33.21 70.99 -21.10
C LEU A 152 -33.46 69.98 -19.98
N ALA A 153 -34.71 69.82 -19.55
CA ALA A 153 -35.07 68.83 -18.53
C ALA A 153 -34.77 67.40 -19.01
N MET A 154 -35.11 67.09 -20.27
CA MET A 154 -34.84 65.79 -20.87
C MET A 154 -33.34 65.52 -21.04
N LEU A 155 -32.57 66.50 -21.54
CA LEU A 155 -31.12 66.39 -21.66
C LEU A 155 -30.44 66.23 -20.28
N GLY A 156 -30.91 66.97 -19.28
CA GLY A 156 -30.43 66.85 -17.90
C GLY A 156 -30.69 65.47 -17.30
N ALA A 157 -31.93 64.98 -17.43
CA ALA A 157 -32.31 63.64 -16.96
C ALA A 157 -31.53 62.53 -17.70
N SER A 158 -31.40 62.64 -19.03
CA SER A 158 -30.62 61.71 -19.85
C SER A 158 -29.15 61.69 -19.43
N GLN A 159 -28.53 62.86 -19.24
CA GLN A 159 -27.13 62.95 -18.84
C GLN A 159 -26.88 62.41 -17.42
N LEU A 160 -27.81 62.60 -16.50
CA LEU A 160 -27.75 62.06 -15.15
C LEU A 160 -27.82 60.52 -15.18
N LEU A 161 -28.75 59.96 -15.96
CA LEU A 161 -28.92 58.52 -16.15
C LEU A 161 -27.67 57.89 -16.81
N ILE A 162 -27.12 58.51 -17.86
CA ILE A 162 -25.88 58.07 -18.52
C ILE A 162 -24.70 58.07 -17.53
N ARG A 163 -24.53 59.15 -16.77
CA ARG A 163 -23.44 59.24 -15.78
C ARG A 163 -23.57 58.17 -14.71
N PHE A 164 -24.79 57.93 -14.22
CA PHE A 164 -25.07 56.90 -13.23
C PHE A 164 -24.72 55.49 -13.75
N LEU A 165 -25.24 55.10 -14.91
CA LEU A 165 -24.97 53.78 -15.52
C LEU A 165 -23.50 53.59 -15.87
N LEU A 166 -22.88 54.57 -16.55
CA LEU A 166 -21.49 54.45 -16.98
C LEU A 166 -20.51 54.45 -15.81
N SER A 167 -20.81 55.15 -14.72
CA SER A 167 -19.94 55.12 -13.53
C SER A 167 -19.86 53.71 -12.95
N GLN A 168 -21.01 53.06 -12.72
CA GLN A 168 -21.04 51.71 -12.14
C GLN A 168 -20.41 50.67 -13.08
N LEU A 169 -20.71 50.73 -14.38
CA LEU A 169 -20.11 49.85 -15.38
C LEU A 169 -18.59 50.02 -15.48
N ASN A 170 -18.09 51.26 -15.41
CA ASN A 170 -16.66 51.51 -15.41
C ASN A 170 -16.00 50.99 -14.13
N THR A 171 -16.61 51.15 -12.95
CA THR A 171 -16.08 50.57 -11.71
C THR A 171 -15.95 49.05 -11.81
N LEU A 172 -16.99 48.35 -12.29
CA LEU A 172 -16.92 46.90 -12.51
C LEU A 172 -15.82 46.53 -13.50
N LYS A 173 -15.78 47.21 -14.66
CA LYS A 173 -14.77 46.99 -15.71
C LYS A 173 -13.34 47.22 -15.20
N ASP A 174 -13.12 48.29 -14.45
CA ASP A 174 -11.79 48.67 -13.96
C ASP A 174 -11.28 47.63 -12.93
N VAL A 175 -12.15 47.13 -12.04
CA VAL A 175 -11.81 46.02 -11.14
C VAL A 175 -11.53 44.74 -11.93
N MET A 176 -12.34 44.39 -12.94
CA MET A 176 -12.10 43.20 -13.77
C MET A 176 -10.75 43.29 -14.51
N LEU A 177 -10.42 44.45 -15.10
CA LEU A 177 -9.14 44.69 -15.76
C LEU A 177 -7.97 44.71 -14.78
N HIS A 178 -8.20 45.16 -13.54
CA HIS A 178 -7.20 45.06 -12.49
C HIS A 178 -6.87 43.60 -12.19
N VAL A 179 -7.89 42.77 -11.92
CA VAL A 179 -7.74 41.34 -11.65
C VAL A 179 -7.05 40.61 -12.80
N GLU A 180 -7.43 40.89 -14.04
CA GLU A 180 -6.79 40.30 -15.24
C GLU A 180 -5.28 40.58 -15.29
N LYS A 181 -4.87 41.82 -15.00
CA LYS A 181 -3.46 42.24 -15.10
C LYS A 181 -2.61 41.83 -13.92
N THR A 182 -3.18 41.86 -12.71
CA THR A 182 -2.42 41.65 -11.47
C THR A 182 -2.57 40.24 -10.91
N GLY A 183 -3.57 39.47 -11.34
CA GLY A 183 -3.92 38.19 -10.72
C GLY A 183 -4.41 38.36 -9.29
N ASP A 184 -4.88 39.56 -8.90
CA ASP A 184 -5.35 39.86 -7.56
C ASP A 184 -6.78 39.33 -7.32
N LEU A 185 -6.86 38.12 -6.76
CA LEU A 185 -8.11 37.46 -6.41
C LEU A 185 -8.76 38.04 -5.15
N SER A 186 -8.07 38.92 -4.41
CA SER A 186 -8.60 39.65 -3.25
C SER A 186 -9.52 40.80 -3.64
N ALA A 187 -9.36 41.32 -4.86
CA ALA A 187 -10.12 42.46 -5.34
C ALA A 187 -11.64 42.16 -5.34
N ARG A 188 -12.41 43.15 -4.87
CA ARG A 188 -13.89 43.10 -4.83
C ARG A 188 -14.45 44.35 -5.46
N VAL A 189 -15.57 44.20 -6.14
CA VAL A 189 -16.32 45.30 -6.74
C VAL A 189 -17.20 45.94 -5.66
N PRO A 190 -16.96 47.21 -5.25
CA PRO A 190 -17.68 47.86 -4.17
C PRO A 190 -18.98 48.51 -4.67
N LEU A 191 -19.87 47.71 -5.26
CA LEU A 191 -21.17 48.17 -5.75
C LEU A 191 -22.28 47.62 -4.83
N ALA A 192 -23.09 48.52 -4.27
CA ALA A 192 -24.18 48.19 -3.34
C ALA A 192 -25.58 48.29 -3.99
N CYS A 193 -25.65 48.43 -5.32
CA CYS A 193 -26.91 48.45 -6.05
C CYS A 193 -27.52 47.04 -6.16
N THR A 194 -28.85 46.97 -6.33
CA THR A 194 -29.62 45.72 -6.48
C THR A 194 -30.14 45.49 -7.89
N ASP A 195 -29.77 46.39 -8.82
CA ASP A 195 -30.07 46.30 -10.24
C ASP A 195 -29.20 45.25 -10.95
N GLU A 196 -29.33 45.14 -12.27
CA GLU A 196 -28.59 44.18 -13.08
C GLU A 196 -27.07 44.34 -12.93
N VAL A 197 -26.58 45.57 -12.76
CA VAL A 197 -25.15 45.85 -12.56
C VAL A 197 -24.70 45.38 -11.17
N GLY A 198 -25.54 45.60 -10.15
CA GLY A 198 -25.34 45.05 -8.81
C GLY A 198 -25.29 43.53 -8.78
N GLN A 199 -26.18 42.85 -9.51
CA GLN A 199 -26.17 41.40 -9.65
C GLN A 199 -24.89 40.91 -10.36
N MET A 200 -24.41 41.60 -11.39
CA MET A 200 -23.13 41.29 -12.05
C MET A 200 -21.94 41.44 -11.08
N ALA A 201 -21.92 42.51 -10.28
CA ALA A 201 -20.88 42.72 -9.26
C ALA A 201 -20.92 41.63 -8.18
N GLY A 202 -22.12 41.25 -7.73
CA GLY A 202 -22.32 40.15 -6.78
C GLY A 202 -21.83 38.81 -7.34
N ALA A 203 -22.18 38.47 -8.58
CA ALA A 203 -21.73 37.26 -9.25
C ALA A 203 -20.21 37.23 -9.45
N PHE A 204 -19.60 38.36 -9.84
CA PHE A 204 -18.15 38.49 -9.95
C PHE A 204 -17.44 38.29 -8.60
N ASN A 205 -17.94 38.93 -7.54
CA ASN A 205 -17.40 38.77 -6.18
C ASN A 205 -17.52 37.33 -5.68
N ALA A 206 -18.63 36.64 -5.98
CA ALA A 206 -18.83 35.23 -5.65
C ALA A 206 -17.86 34.31 -6.42
N MET A 207 -17.64 34.60 -7.71
CA MET A 207 -16.66 33.89 -8.54
C MET A 207 -15.24 34.05 -7.98
N GLN A 208 -14.83 35.28 -7.60
CA GLN A 208 -13.54 35.53 -6.98
C GLN A 208 -13.37 34.79 -5.65
N ALA A 209 -14.39 34.76 -4.80
CA ALA A 209 -14.39 33.96 -3.58
C ALA A 209 -14.29 32.45 -3.87
N GLY A 210 -14.87 31.98 -4.98
CA GLY A 210 -14.68 30.62 -5.49
C GLY A 210 -13.22 30.34 -5.86
N TYR A 211 -12.60 31.20 -6.67
CA TYR A 211 -11.21 31.05 -7.07
C TYR A 211 -10.24 31.10 -5.89
N GLN A 212 -10.42 32.02 -4.93
CA GLN A 212 -9.60 32.05 -3.72
C GLN A 212 -9.67 30.73 -2.95
N ARG A 213 -10.86 30.11 -2.80
CA ARG A 213 -11.00 28.81 -2.13
C ARG A 213 -10.26 27.70 -2.88
N VAL A 214 -10.37 27.66 -4.21
CA VAL A 214 -9.66 26.68 -5.04
C VAL A 214 -8.16 26.86 -4.90
N VAL A 215 -7.64 28.08 -5.08
CA VAL A 215 -6.21 28.39 -4.97
C VAL A 215 -5.66 28.05 -3.59
N ASN A 216 -6.38 28.39 -2.52
CA ASN A 216 -5.99 28.02 -1.15
C ASN A 216 -5.97 26.50 -0.95
N THR A 217 -6.93 25.77 -1.54
CA THR A 217 -6.98 24.31 -1.48
C THR A 217 -5.77 23.71 -2.21
N VAL A 218 -5.48 24.16 -3.44
CA VAL A 218 -4.33 23.67 -4.19
C VAL A 218 -3.02 24.01 -3.48
N ALA A 219 -2.89 25.21 -2.89
CA ALA A 219 -1.70 25.60 -2.12
C ALA A 219 -1.50 24.73 -0.87
N SER A 220 -2.60 24.35 -0.20
CA SER A 220 -2.58 23.42 0.92
C SER A 220 -2.16 22.02 0.47
N THR A 221 -2.77 21.51 -0.61
CA THR A 221 -2.48 20.18 -1.14
C THR A 221 -1.05 20.08 -1.68
N ALA A 222 -0.53 21.13 -2.34
CA ALA A 222 0.85 21.18 -2.80
C ALA A 222 1.84 21.12 -1.63
N ARG A 223 1.59 21.86 -0.53
CA ARG A 223 2.41 21.76 0.69
C ARG A 223 2.36 20.36 1.32
N GLN A 224 1.19 19.74 1.39
CA GLN A 224 1.06 18.37 1.90
C GLN A 224 1.78 17.35 1.00
N LEU A 225 1.78 17.56 -0.31
CA LEU A 225 2.50 16.72 -1.27
C LEU A 225 4.02 16.87 -1.11
N ASP A 226 4.53 18.09 -0.93
CA ASP A 226 5.94 18.37 -0.68
C ASP A 226 6.42 17.70 0.63
N ASP A 227 5.71 17.91 1.73
CA ASP A 227 5.98 17.25 3.02
C ASP A 227 5.91 15.71 2.90
N GLY A 228 4.92 15.21 2.16
CA GLY A 228 4.73 13.78 1.91
C GLY A 228 5.89 13.16 1.13
N ALA A 229 6.32 13.84 0.07
CA ALA A 229 7.44 13.44 -0.76
C ALA A 229 8.76 13.46 0.02
N ALA A 230 9.01 14.50 0.84
CA ALA A 230 10.19 14.58 1.68
C ALA A 230 10.24 13.45 2.72
N ARG A 231 9.12 13.14 3.38
CA ARG A 231 9.03 11.99 4.30
C ARG A 231 9.26 10.65 3.59
N LEU A 232 8.70 10.49 2.39
CA LEU A 232 8.89 9.26 1.59
C LEU A 232 10.36 9.10 1.21
N ALA A 233 11.03 10.16 0.74
CA ALA A 233 12.45 10.14 0.43
C ALA A 233 13.32 9.77 1.65
N SER A 234 13.01 10.32 2.83
CA SER A 234 13.69 9.97 4.08
C SER A 234 13.48 8.50 4.44
N SER A 235 12.25 8.00 4.36
CA SER A 235 11.93 6.59 4.63
C SER A 235 12.63 5.65 3.65
N MET A 236 12.71 6.01 2.36
CA MET A 236 13.47 5.24 1.39
C MET A 236 14.97 5.19 1.74
N ASN A 237 15.56 6.28 2.25
CA ASN A 237 16.96 6.24 2.68
C ASN A 237 17.17 5.33 3.92
N GLU A 238 16.22 5.30 4.86
CA GLU A 238 16.24 4.35 5.99
C GLU A 238 16.12 2.90 5.52
N VAL A 239 15.18 2.60 4.61
CA VAL A 239 15.03 1.26 4.01
C VAL A 239 16.33 0.86 3.31
N ARG A 240 16.94 1.75 2.54
CA ARG A 240 18.23 1.50 1.88
C ARG A 240 19.33 1.13 2.89
N HIS A 241 19.40 1.83 4.01
CA HIS A 241 20.37 1.52 5.06
C HIS A 241 20.09 0.16 5.72
N GLY A 242 18.81 -0.16 5.98
CA GLY A 242 18.40 -1.47 6.48
C GLY A 242 18.76 -2.60 5.52
N MET A 243 18.60 -2.39 4.19
CA MET A 243 18.98 -3.38 3.18
C MET A 243 20.48 -3.64 3.12
N LEU A 244 21.34 -2.64 3.37
CA LEU A 244 22.79 -2.86 3.49
C LEU A 244 23.13 -3.74 4.70
N GLY A 245 22.43 -3.55 5.83
CA GLY A 245 22.53 -4.42 6.99
C GLY A 245 22.09 -5.85 6.68
N GLN A 246 20.92 -6.00 6.05
CA GLN A 246 20.38 -7.31 5.65
C GLN A 246 21.30 -8.03 4.66
N GLN A 247 21.95 -7.32 3.74
CA GLN A 247 22.94 -7.89 2.83
C GLN A 247 24.12 -8.48 3.61
N SER A 248 24.66 -7.74 4.59
CA SER A 248 25.74 -8.22 5.44
C SER A 248 25.34 -9.47 6.25
N GLU A 249 24.14 -9.47 6.84
CA GLU A 249 23.63 -10.64 7.57
C GLU A 249 23.44 -11.86 6.65
N THR A 250 22.99 -11.62 5.42
CA THR A 250 22.80 -12.68 4.41
C THR A 250 24.14 -13.28 3.98
N ASP A 251 25.19 -12.47 3.79
CA ASP A 251 26.53 -12.95 3.46
C ASP A 251 27.16 -13.76 4.63
N GLN A 252 26.89 -13.35 5.88
CA GLN A 252 27.30 -14.12 7.06
C GLN A 252 26.55 -15.46 7.14
N ALA A 253 25.24 -15.47 6.89
CA ALA A 253 24.44 -16.69 6.85
C ALA A 253 24.95 -17.65 5.76
N ALA A 254 25.29 -17.13 4.57
CA ALA A 254 25.88 -17.94 3.49
C ALA A 254 27.19 -18.62 3.92
N THR A 255 28.05 -17.88 4.63
CA THR A 255 29.32 -18.42 5.14
C THR A 255 29.07 -19.50 6.20
N ALA A 256 28.18 -19.26 7.15
CA ALA A 256 27.81 -20.23 8.18
C ALA A 256 27.20 -21.51 7.59
N ILE A 257 26.38 -21.39 6.54
CA ILE A 257 25.82 -22.55 5.82
C ILE A 257 26.93 -23.33 5.12
N ASN A 258 27.89 -22.65 4.48
CA ASN A 258 29.01 -23.32 3.84
C ASN A 258 29.89 -24.08 4.84
N GLU A 259 30.17 -23.48 6.00
CA GLU A 259 30.87 -24.16 7.11
C GLU A 259 30.05 -25.35 7.65
N MET A 260 28.74 -25.21 7.78
CA MET A 260 27.84 -26.29 8.20
C MET A 260 27.87 -27.45 7.21
N THR A 261 27.79 -27.18 5.90
CA THR A 261 27.89 -28.22 4.85
C THR A 261 29.20 -28.97 4.93
N ALA A 262 30.33 -28.27 5.12
CA ALA A 262 31.63 -28.90 5.31
C ALA A 262 31.65 -29.78 6.57
N THR A 263 31.10 -29.29 7.67
CA THR A 263 31.04 -30.03 8.95
C THR A 263 30.20 -31.29 8.84
N VAL A 264 29.03 -31.20 8.19
CA VAL A 264 28.13 -32.33 7.94
C VAL A 264 28.82 -33.39 7.07
N TYR A 265 29.54 -32.98 6.04
CA TYR A 265 30.33 -33.90 5.21
C TYR A 265 31.38 -34.65 6.04
N HIS A 266 32.11 -33.96 6.91
CA HIS A 266 33.07 -34.60 7.81
C HIS A 266 32.40 -35.56 8.80
N ILE A 267 31.22 -35.22 9.34
CA ILE A 267 30.45 -36.12 10.23
C ILE A 267 30.07 -37.40 9.50
N ALA A 268 29.55 -37.31 8.26
CA ALA A 268 29.20 -38.47 7.45
C ALA A 268 30.42 -39.36 7.18
N GLN A 269 31.56 -38.76 6.83
CA GLN A 269 32.83 -39.47 6.63
C GLN A 269 33.31 -40.17 7.92
N HIS A 270 33.26 -39.48 9.06
CA HIS A 270 33.66 -40.04 10.35
C HIS A 270 32.73 -41.17 10.81
N ALA A 271 31.42 -41.05 10.60
CA ALA A 271 30.47 -42.11 10.89
C ALA A 271 30.77 -43.37 10.04
N GLY A 272 31.06 -43.19 8.75
CA GLY A 272 31.49 -44.27 7.86
C GLY A 272 32.78 -44.95 8.32
N ALA A 273 33.82 -44.18 8.61
CA ALA A 273 35.10 -44.71 9.10
C ALA A 273 34.94 -45.46 10.43
N THR A 274 34.15 -44.91 11.37
CA THR A 274 33.90 -45.52 12.68
C THR A 274 33.08 -46.80 12.54
N ARG A 275 32.14 -46.88 11.59
CA ARG A 275 31.41 -48.11 11.27
C ARG A 275 32.36 -49.22 10.78
N ASP A 276 33.33 -48.89 9.94
CA ASP A 276 34.30 -49.85 9.41
C ASP A 276 35.30 -50.32 10.49
N LEU A 277 35.73 -49.42 11.38
CA LEU A 277 36.48 -49.76 12.60
C LEU A 277 35.67 -50.68 13.52
N SER A 278 34.38 -50.40 13.72
CA SER A 278 33.47 -51.24 14.52
C SER A 278 33.37 -52.65 13.92
N LYS A 279 33.24 -52.77 12.59
CA LYS A 279 33.22 -54.08 11.90
C LYS A 279 34.52 -54.85 12.13
N THR A 280 35.66 -54.16 12.13
CA THR A 280 36.96 -54.78 12.39
C THR A 280 37.04 -55.29 13.83
N ALA A 281 36.61 -54.48 14.81
CA ALA A 281 36.55 -54.86 16.22
C ALA A 281 35.61 -56.05 16.48
N ASP A 282 34.45 -56.08 15.82
CA ASP A 282 33.48 -57.20 15.86
C ASP A 282 34.12 -58.51 15.41
N THR A 283 34.85 -58.46 14.28
CA THR A 283 35.58 -59.62 13.74
C THR A 283 36.69 -60.08 14.68
N LEU A 284 37.43 -59.14 15.28
CA LEU A 284 38.52 -59.44 16.22
C LEU A 284 38.00 -60.05 17.52
N ALA A 285 36.90 -59.53 18.06
CA ALA A 285 36.24 -60.06 19.25
C ALA A 285 35.70 -61.48 18.98
N GLY A 286 35.07 -61.70 17.82
CA GLY A 286 34.61 -63.03 17.40
C GLY A 286 35.76 -64.05 17.30
N SER A 287 36.89 -63.67 16.69
CA SER A 287 38.10 -64.50 16.64
C SER A 287 38.66 -64.79 18.06
N GLY A 288 38.66 -63.77 18.94
CA GLY A 288 39.01 -63.94 20.35
C GLY A 288 38.13 -64.96 21.06
N GLN A 289 36.81 -64.91 20.82
CA GLN A 289 35.84 -65.85 21.39
C GLN A 289 36.17 -67.30 20.99
N GLU A 290 36.53 -67.54 19.72
CA GLU A 290 36.92 -68.86 19.22
C GLU A 290 38.22 -69.37 19.86
N VAL A 291 39.19 -68.48 20.09
CA VAL A 291 40.43 -68.81 20.80
C VAL A 291 40.13 -69.21 22.24
N VAL A 292 39.35 -68.41 22.96
CA VAL A 292 38.96 -68.71 24.36
C VAL A 292 38.18 -70.02 24.45
N SER A 293 37.26 -70.29 23.51
CA SER A 293 36.53 -71.57 23.45
C SER A 293 37.45 -72.77 23.24
N ARG A 294 38.50 -72.63 22.40
CA ARG A 294 39.53 -73.68 22.25
C ARG A 294 40.34 -73.87 23.52
N VAL A 295 40.74 -72.79 24.19
CA VAL A 295 41.48 -72.86 25.46
C VAL A 295 40.64 -73.58 26.51
N GLN A 296 39.36 -73.24 26.65
CA GLN A 296 38.44 -73.90 27.57
C GLN A 296 38.36 -75.41 27.31
N LYS A 297 38.23 -75.85 26.05
CA LYS A 297 38.22 -77.27 25.67
C LYS A 297 39.54 -77.97 26.00
N SER A 298 40.68 -77.33 25.71
CA SER A 298 41.99 -77.89 26.01
C SER A 298 42.22 -78.07 27.51
N ILE A 299 41.81 -77.08 28.32
CA ILE A 299 41.97 -77.15 29.78
C ILE A 299 41.01 -78.18 30.39
N ALA A 300 39.77 -78.29 29.90
CA ALA A 300 38.87 -79.37 30.32
C ALA A 300 39.43 -80.77 30.00
N GLY A 301 40.07 -80.92 28.83
CA GLY A 301 40.81 -82.13 28.47
C GLY A 301 42.01 -82.39 29.40
N LEU A 302 42.75 -81.34 29.77
CA LEU A 302 43.86 -81.42 30.73
C LEU A 302 43.38 -81.86 32.12
N SER A 303 42.30 -81.27 32.63
CA SER A 303 41.67 -81.63 33.91
C SER A 303 41.30 -83.12 33.94
N THR A 304 40.68 -83.61 32.85
CA THR A 304 40.36 -85.04 32.69
C THR A 304 41.62 -85.91 32.70
N GLY A 305 42.68 -85.50 32.01
CA GLY A 305 43.95 -86.23 31.98
C GLY A 305 44.68 -86.27 33.33
N VAL A 306 44.61 -85.18 34.10
CA VAL A 306 45.14 -85.11 35.47
C VAL A 306 44.37 -86.06 36.38
N GLN A 307 43.03 -86.08 36.29
CA GLN A 307 42.19 -86.99 37.07
C GLN A 307 42.50 -88.46 36.78
N GLN A 308 42.66 -88.83 35.50
CA GLN A 308 43.06 -90.18 35.09
C GLN A 308 44.45 -90.57 35.60
N THR A 309 45.39 -89.62 35.62
CA THR A 309 46.74 -89.84 36.15
C THR A 309 46.70 -90.05 37.66
N ALA A 310 45.90 -89.26 38.39
CA ALA A 310 45.67 -89.44 39.82
C ALA A 310 45.13 -90.84 40.14
N GLU A 311 44.15 -91.34 39.38
CA GLU A 311 43.62 -92.71 39.53
C GLU A 311 44.68 -93.79 39.29
N MET A 312 45.55 -93.60 38.28
CA MET A 312 46.61 -94.55 37.97
C MET A 312 47.67 -94.61 39.08
N ILE A 313 48.05 -93.46 39.64
CA ILE A 313 48.98 -93.37 40.76
C ILE A 313 48.36 -93.94 42.04
N GLN A 314 47.05 -93.73 42.27
CA GLN A 314 46.34 -94.33 43.38
C GLN A 314 46.36 -95.86 43.31
N ARG A 315 46.15 -96.45 42.12
CA ARG A 315 46.31 -97.90 41.92
C ARG A 315 47.74 -98.38 42.18
N LEU A 316 48.75 -97.60 41.77
CA LEU A 316 50.15 -97.91 42.06
C LEU A 316 50.43 -97.90 43.58
N ALA A 317 49.83 -96.97 44.33
CA ALA A 317 49.94 -96.94 45.79
C ALA A 317 49.31 -98.19 46.43
N GLU A 318 48.14 -98.61 45.96
CA GLU A 318 47.46 -99.86 46.39
C GLU A 318 48.30 -101.11 46.08
N ASP A 319 48.86 -101.21 44.88
CA ASP A 319 49.70 -102.33 44.49
C ASP A 319 51.01 -102.36 45.28
N SER A 320 51.60 -101.19 45.56
CA SER A 320 52.76 -101.07 46.45
C SER A 320 52.45 -101.57 47.86
N GLN A 321 51.24 -101.33 48.37
CA GLN A 321 50.79 -101.85 49.67
C GLN A 321 50.65 -103.38 49.67
N LYS A 322 50.16 -103.97 48.57
CA LYS A 322 50.12 -105.43 48.39
C LYS A 322 51.54 -106.03 48.37
N ILE A 323 52.48 -105.39 47.67
CA ILE A 323 53.89 -105.81 47.62
C ILE A 323 54.48 -105.78 49.04
N ASN A 324 54.26 -104.72 49.81
CA ASN A 324 54.73 -104.64 51.20
C ASN A 324 54.20 -105.82 52.04
N GLY A 325 52.92 -106.19 51.85
CA GLY A 325 52.33 -107.38 52.48
C GLY A 325 53.07 -108.68 52.14
N VAL A 326 53.42 -108.89 50.85
CA VAL A 326 54.17 -110.06 50.40
C VAL A 326 55.59 -110.07 50.95
N VAL A 327 56.27 -108.92 50.93
CA VAL A 327 57.65 -108.76 51.44
C VAL A 327 57.71 -109.07 52.94
N ASN A 328 56.72 -108.63 53.72
CA ASN A 328 56.63 -108.97 55.14
C ASN A 328 56.49 -110.50 55.37
N VAL A 329 55.71 -111.20 54.54
CA VAL A 329 55.60 -112.67 54.61
C VAL A 329 56.94 -113.32 54.29
N ILE A 330 57.66 -112.85 53.27
CA ILE A 330 59.00 -113.35 52.92
C ILE A 330 60.00 -113.10 54.06
N HIS A 331 59.98 -111.92 54.66
CA HIS A 331 60.81 -111.58 55.82
C HIS A 331 60.54 -112.55 56.98
N SER A 332 59.27 -112.81 57.31
CA SER A 332 58.89 -113.79 58.34
C SER A 332 59.34 -115.22 58.00
N ILE A 333 59.24 -115.65 56.73
CA ILE A 333 59.73 -116.97 56.28
C ILE A 333 61.26 -117.05 56.41
N ALA A 334 61.98 -116.00 56.03
CA ALA A 334 63.43 -115.94 56.13
C ALA A 334 63.88 -115.97 57.60
N GLU A 335 63.18 -115.27 58.49
CA GLU A 335 63.43 -115.32 59.94
C GLU A 335 63.19 -116.72 60.52
N GLN A 336 62.07 -117.35 60.17
CA GLN A 336 61.78 -118.74 60.55
C GLN A 336 62.83 -119.71 60.01
N THR A 337 63.28 -119.52 58.77
CA THR A 337 64.31 -120.35 58.13
C THR A 337 65.66 -120.18 58.81
N ASN A 338 66.03 -118.96 59.18
CA ASN A 338 67.25 -118.66 59.94
C ASN A 338 67.23 -119.33 61.33
N LEU A 339 66.07 -119.33 62.02
CA LEU A 339 65.89 -120.02 63.29
C LEU A 339 65.95 -121.55 63.15
N LEU A 340 65.31 -122.11 62.11
CA LEU A 340 65.36 -123.53 61.79
C LEU A 340 66.80 -123.98 61.46
N ALA A 341 67.52 -123.21 60.67
CA ALA A 341 68.90 -123.47 60.29
C ALA A 341 69.85 -123.38 61.50
N LEU A 342 69.64 -122.41 62.40
CA LEU A 342 70.36 -122.32 63.66
C LEU A 342 70.15 -123.57 64.52
N ASN A 343 68.90 -124.02 64.67
CA ASN A 343 68.58 -125.25 65.41
C ASN A 343 69.24 -126.49 64.77
N ALA A 344 69.25 -126.57 63.44
CA ALA A 344 69.91 -127.65 62.70
C ALA A 344 71.45 -127.61 62.86
N ALA A 345 72.08 -126.43 62.85
CA ALA A 345 73.51 -126.27 63.08
C ALA A 345 73.91 -126.68 64.51
N ILE A 346 73.08 -126.33 65.51
CA ILE A 346 73.27 -126.75 66.91
C ILE A 346 73.22 -128.28 67.01
N GLU A 347 72.22 -128.93 66.40
CA GLU A 347 72.07 -130.39 66.45
C GLU A 347 73.17 -131.12 65.65
N ALA A 348 73.62 -130.54 64.52
CA ALA A 348 74.75 -131.06 63.75
C ALA A 348 76.08 -130.98 64.51
N ALA A 349 76.31 -129.88 65.26
CA ALA A 349 77.47 -129.77 66.17
C ALA A 349 77.41 -130.79 67.31
N ARG A 350 76.20 -131.12 67.79
CA ARG A 350 75.95 -132.13 68.83
C ARG A 350 76.25 -133.56 68.38
N ALA A 351 76.11 -133.85 67.08
CA ALA A 351 76.40 -135.16 66.48
C ALA A 351 77.89 -135.42 66.17
N GLY A 352 78.79 -134.46 66.44
CA GLY A 352 80.25 -134.62 66.29
C GLY A 352 80.69 -134.85 64.83
N GLU A 353 81.66 -135.75 64.61
CA GLU A 353 82.22 -136.03 63.27
C GLU A 353 81.17 -136.53 62.26
N MET A 354 80.10 -137.21 62.70
CA MET A 354 79.03 -137.70 61.81
C MET A 354 78.11 -136.57 61.32
N GLY A 355 78.09 -135.42 62.00
CA GLY A 355 77.24 -134.26 61.69
C GLY A 355 77.90 -133.19 60.80
N ARG A 356 79.19 -133.34 60.48
CA ARG A 356 79.98 -132.30 59.80
C ARG A 356 79.39 -131.83 58.46
N GLY A 357 78.90 -132.76 57.65
CA GLY A 357 78.25 -132.43 56.37
C GLY A 357 76.92 -131.67 56.55
N PHE A 358 76.15 -132.02 57.59
CA PHE A 358 74.91 -131.33 57.94
C PHE A 358 75.16 -129.94 58.53
N ALA A 359 76.22 -129.76 59.31
CA ALA A 359 76.59 -128.46 59.87
C ALA A 359 76.91 -127.44 58.77
N VAL A 360 77.66 -127.84 57.74
CA VAL A 360 77.98 -126.97 56.59
C VAL A 360 76.71 -126.57 55.84
N VAL A 361 75.78 -127.51 55.61
CA VAL A 361 74.50 -127.21 54.95
C VAL A 361 73.64 -126.28 55.82
N ALA A 362 73.60 -126.49 57.14
CA ALA A 362 72.84 -125.65 58.06
C ALA A 362 73.40 -124.21 58.12
N ASP A 363 74.72 -124.03 58.14
CA ASP A 363 75.34 -122.70 58.07
C ASP A 363 75.11 -122.02 56.72
N GLU A 364 75.09 -122.78 55.61
CA GLU A 364 74.77 -122.25 54.28
C GLU A 364 73.31 -121.80 54.19
N VAL A 365 72.36 -122.59 54.69
CA VAL A 365 70.93 -122.22 54.78
C VAL A 365 70.74 -121.00 55.68
N ARG A 366 71.48 -120.91 56.78
CA ARG A 366 71.44 -119.76 57.69
C ARG A 366 71.94 -118.48 57.02
N ASN A 367 73.08 -118.56 56.31
CA ASN A 367 73.60 -117.44 55.54
C ASN A 367 72.65 -117.01 54.42
N LEU A 368 72.02 -117.98 53.73
CA LEU A 368 71.01 -117.70 52.72
C LEU A 368 69.79 -117.00 53.33
N ALA A 369 69.27 -117.49 54.46
CA ALA A 369 68.14 -116.88 55.16
C ALA A 369 68.44 -115.45 55.62
N LYS A 370 69.66 -115.19 56.14
CA LYS A 370 70.12 -113.83 56.48
C LYS A 370 70.21 -112.93 55.25
N SER A 371 70.71 -113.44 54.13
CA SER A 371 70.76 -112.70 52.85
C SER A 371 69.36 -112.35 52.33
N VAL A 372 68.40 -113.26 52.48
CA VAL A 372 66.98 -113.00 52.16
C VAL A 372 66.40 -111.92 53.08
N GLN A 373 66.67 -111.97 54.40
CA GLN A 373 66.24 -110.91 55.34
C GLN A 373 66.77 -109.53 54.94
N THR A 374 68.07 -109.41 54.70
CA THR A 374 68.68 -108.14 54.26
C THR A 374 68.07 -107.64 52.95
N SER A 375 67.82 -108.54 51.99
CA SER A 375 67.15 -108.17 50.73
C SER A 375 65.70 -107.72 50.96
N THR A 376 64.96 -108.36 51.87
CA THR A 376 63.59 -107.92 52.21
C THR A 376 63.56 -106.58 52.94
N ASP A 377 64.56 -106.27 53.77
CA ASP A 377 64.69 -104.96 54.41
C ASP A 377 64.93 -103.85 53.36
N GLU A 378 65.84 -104.09 52.41
CA GLU A 378 66.08 -103.18 51.29
C GLU A 378 64.82 -102.98 50.43
N ILE A 379 64.08 -104.05 50.12
CA ILE A 379 62.81 -103.95 49.39
C ILE A 379 61.78 -103.17 50.21
N THR A 380 61.70 -103.37 51.52
CA THR A 380 60.76 -102.64 52.39
C THR A 380 61.04 -101.14 52.39
N LEU A 381 62.31 -100.74 52.41
CA LEU A 381 62.72 -99.34 52.27
C LEU A 381 62.33 -98.78 50.90
N MET A 382 62.58 -99.51 49.81
CA MET A 382 62.21 -99.10 48.46
C MET A 382 60.69 -98.94 48.28
N VAL A 383 59.91 -99.89 48.82
CA VAL A 383 58.43 -99.84 48.76
C VAL A 383 57.90 -98.69 49.61
N SER A 384 58.49 -98.41 50.78
CA SER A 384 58.10 -97.27 51.62
C SER A 384 58.38 -95.93 50.92
N ALA A 385 59.54 -95.81 50.25
CA ALA A 385 59.85 -94.63 49.45
C ALA A 385 58.91 -94.47 48.25
N LEU A 386 58.54 -95.58 47.59
CA LEU A 386 57.56 -95.60 46.50
C LEU A 386 56.17 -95.16 46.97
N GLN A 387 55.74 -95.62 48.16
CA GLN A 387 54.48 -95.20 48.78
C GLN A 387 54.45 -93.72 49.15
N ALA A 388 55.56 -93.19 49.69
CA ALA A 388 55.68 -91.76 49.96
C ALA A 388 55.59 -90.95 48.66
N GLY A 389 56.36 -91.33 47.63
CA GLY A 389 56.37 -90.63 46.34
C GLY A 389 55.04 -90.71 45.58
N THR A 390 54.31 -91.83 45.68
CA THR A 390 52.96 -91.94 45.10
C THR A 390 51.95 -91.06 45.83
N ARG A 391 52.04 -90.92 47.16
CA ARG A 391 51.17 -90.02 47.93
C ARG A 391 51.39 -88.55 47.56
N ASP A 392 52.64 -88.11 47.52
CA ASP A 392 53.01 -86.75 47.10
C ASP A 392 52.52 -86.46 45.67
N ALA A 393 52.59 -87.45 44.77
CA ALA A 393 52.12 -87.31 43.41
C ALA A 393 50.58 -87.23 43.32
N VAL A 394 49.82 -87.95 44.16
CA VAL A 394 48.35 -87.81 44.23
C VAL A 394 47.98 -86.40 44.71
N ASP A 395 48.61 -85.91 45.78
CA ASP A 395 48.35 -84.56 46.31
C ASP A 395 48.63 -83.48 45.25
N PHE A 396 49.75 -83.61 44.52
CA PHE A 396 50.09 -82.70 43.42
C PHE A 396 49.11 -82.77 42.25
N MET A 397 48.61 -83.96 41.90
CA MET A 397 47.59 -84.12 40.85
C MET A 397 46.26 -83.50 41.28
N GLN A 398 45.88 -83.62 42.55
CA GLN A 398 44.66 -83.03 43.07
C GLN A 398 44.73 -81.49 43.08
N GLU A 399 45.86 -80.91 43.50
CA GLU A 399 46.11 -79.46 43.36
C GLU A 399 46.08 -79.01 41.89
N SER A 400 46.68 -79.80 40.98
CA SER A 400 46.68 -79.52 39.54
C SER A 400 45.26 -79.54 38.95
N SER A 401 44.39 -80.43 39.43
CA SER A 401 42.98 -80.49 39.03
C SER A 401 42.24 -79.21 39.45
N PHE A 402 42.43 -78.75 40.69
CA PHE A 402 41.81 -77.50 41.16
C PHE A 402 42.27 -76.28 40.34
N LYS A 403 43.57 -76.21 40.01
CA LYS A 403 44.09 -75.13 39.14
C LYS A 403 43.52 -75.19 37.73
N ALA A 404 43.34 -76.39 37.17
CA ALA A 404 42.73 -76.55 35.86
C ALA A 404 41.27 -76.07 35.86
N ASP A 405 40.49 -76.39 36.89
CA ASP A 405 39.12 -75.92 37.03
C ASP A 405 39.02 -74.39 37.18
N ASP A 406 39.91 -73.77 37.95
CA ASP A 406 40.01 -72.30 38.06
C ASP A 406 40.33 -71.65 36.71
N CYS A 407 41.25 -72.23 35.92
CA CYS A 407 41.53 -71.75 34.58
C CYS A 407 40.33 -71.90 33.62
N VAL A 408 39.50 -72.94 33.77
CA VAL A 408 38.25 -73.07 32.99
C VAL A 408 37.28 -71.94 33.35
N GLN A 409 37.14 -71.61 34.63
CA GLN A 409 36.29 -70.51 35.08
C GLN A 409 36.78 -69.16 34.52
N GLN A 410 38.07 -68.87 34.63
CA GLN A 410 38.66 -67.64 34.09
C GLN A 410 38.49 -67.54 32.56
N ALA A 411 38.60 -68.66 31.84
CA ALA A 411 38.33 -68.70 30.41
C ALA A 411 36.85 -68.42 30.09
N GLN A 412 35.90 -68.92 30.89
CA GLN A 412 34.48 -68.58 30.73
C GLN A 412 34.21 -67.09 30.97
N GLU A 413 34.80 -66.50 32.00
CA GLU A 413 34.67 -65.07 32.30
C GLU A 413 35.24 -64.21 31.16
N ALA A 414 36.41 -64.57 30.61
CA ALA A 414 36.99 -63.91 29.45
C ALA A 414 36.09 -64.03 28.20
N GLY A 415 35.46 -65.20 27.99
CA GLY A 415 34.51 -65.43 26.91
C GLY A 415 33.23 -64.60 27.07
N ALA A 416 32.73 -64.43 28.29
CA ALA A 416 31.57 -63.57 28.55
C ALA A 416 31.90 -62.09 28.27
N ALA A 417 33.07 -61.61 28.70
CA ALA A 417 33.52 -60.25 28.44
C ALA A 417 33.67 -59.96 26.93
N LEU A 418 34.21 -60.91 26.15
CA LEU A 418 34.28 -60.78 24.70
C LEU A 418 32.90 -60.71 24.04
N ALA A 419 31.93 -61.49 24.52
CA ALA A 419 30.55 -61.44 24.02
C ALA A 419 29.87 -60.09 24.31
N GLU A 420 30.12 -59.50 25.50
CA GLU A 420 29.66 -58.14 25.82
C GLU A 420 30.30 -57.08 24.90
N ILE A 421 31.60 -57.21 24.60
CA ILE A 421 32.29 -56.33 23.64
C ILE A 421 31.64 -56.44 22.26
N THR A 422 31.37 -57.64 21.76
CA THR A 422 30.69 -57.87 20.47
C THR A 422 29.31 -57.18 20.45
N SER A 423 28.54 -57.29 21.52
CA SER A 423 27.23 -56.63 21.65
C SER A 423 27.34 -55.10 21.64
N ALA A 424 28.29 -54.54 22.38
CA ALA A 424 28.53 -53.09 22.43
C ALA A 424 28.99 -52.54 21.07
N VAL A 425 29.87 -53.27 20.37
CA VAL A 425 30.34 -52.92 19.03
C VAL A 425 29.21 -52.98 18.00
N ALA A 426 28.30 -53.95 18.10
CA ALA A 426 27.13 -54.04 17.24
C ALA A 426 26.20 -52.83 17.43
N GLN A 427 25.95 -52.41 18.67
CA GLN A 427 25.20 -51.18 18.96
C GLN A 427 25.90 -49.93 18.42
N MET A 428 27.22 -49.84 18.55
CA MET A 428 28.01 -48.72 18.00
C MET A 428 27.90 -48.63 16.47
N ARG A 429 27.87 -49.78 15.79
CA ARG A 429 27.67 -49.85 14.32
C ARG A 429 26.28 -49.35 13.91
N GLU A 430 25.24 -49.70 14.67
CA GLU A 430 23.88 -49.21 14.45
C GLU A 430 23.80 -47.69 14.65
N SER A 431 24.33 -47.18 15.77
CA SER A 431 24.39 -45.73 16.05
C SER A 431 25.12 -44.96 14.94
N ASN A 432 26.24 -45.46 14.43
CA ASN A 432 26.94 -44.82 13.31
C ASN A 432 26.13 -44.82 12.01
N THR A 433 25.30 -45.85 11.79
CA THR A 433 24.41 -45.87 10.64
C THR A 433 23.35 -44.77 10.75
N GLN A 434 22.80 -44.57 11.95
CA GLN A 434 21.86 -43.48 12.23
C GLN A 434 22.52 -42.09 12.11
N ILE A 435 23.75 -41.94 12.59
CA ILE A 435 24.53 -40.69 12.43
C ILE A 435 24.75 -40.38 10.95
N ALA A 436 25.10 -41.38 10.14
CA ALA A 436 25.28 -41.18 8.70
C ALA A 436 23.98 -40.73 8.01
N VAL A 437 22.83 -41.34 8.36
CA VAL A 437 21.51 -40.93 7.85
C VAL A 437 21.16 -39.50 8.30
N ALA A 438 21.41 -39.16 9.57
CA ALA A 438 21.17 -37.82 10.08
C ALA A 438 22.06 -36.77 9.39
N ALA A 439 23.32 -37.11 9.09
CA ALA A 439 24.21 -36.24 8.33
C ALA A 439 23.72 -36.04 6.88
N GLU A 440 23.23 -37.09 6.22
CA GLU A 440 22.61 -36.98 4.89
C GLU A 440 21.39 -36.03 4.90
N GLN A 441 20.53 -36.14 5.92
CA GLN A 441 19.39 -35.24 6.10
C GLN A 441 19.83 -33.80 6.37
N GLN A 442 20.83 -33.59 7.23
CA GLN A 442 21.38 -32.26 7.48
C GLN A 442 22.00 -31.64 6.22
N SER A 443 22.60 -32.44 5.35
CA SER A 443 23.14 -31.98 4.06
C SER A 443 22.03 -31.44 3.15
N GLN A 444 20.88 -32.13 3.10
CA GLN A 444 19.71 -31.65 2.35
C GLN A 444 19.17 -30.33 2.91
N VAL A 445 19.05 -30.22 4.24
CA VAL A 445 18.62 -28.99 4.90
C VAL A 445 19.61 -27.84 4.64
N ALA A 446 20.91 -28.11 4.65
CA ALA A 446 21.92 -27.10 4.35
C ALA A 446 21.80 -26.57 2.91
N GLU A 447 21.54 -27.44 1.94
CA GLU A 447 21.30 -27.05 0.55
C GLU A 447 20.01 -26.22 0.39
N GLU A 448 18.93 -26.58 1.08
CA GLU A 448 17.71 -25.78 1.12
C GLU A 448 17.94 -24.40 1.75
N MET A 449 18.67 -24.33 2.86
CA MET A 449 19.06 -23.08 3.49
C MET A 449 19.93 -22.22 2.57
N ASN A 450 20.86 -22.82 1.84
CA ASN A 450 21.69 -22.12 0.87
C ASN A 450 20.84 -21.46 -0.22
N ARG A 451 19.85 -22.19 -0.77
CA ARG A 451 18.89 -21.64 -1.74
C ARG A 451 18.04 -20.52 -1.16
N ALA A 452 17.60 -20.65 0.09
CA ALA A 452 16.84 -19.61 0.77
C ALA A 452 17.68 -18.33 0.95
N VAL A 453 18.95 -18.46 1.33
CA VAL A 453 19.87 -17.33 1.48
C VAL A 453 20.13 -16.62 0.14
N VAL A 454 20.32 -17.37 -0.95
CA VAL A 454 20.43 -16.78 -2.30
C VAL A 454 19.15 -16.03 -2.67
N SER A 455 17.97 -16.62 -2.40
CA SER A 455 16.70 -15.94 -2.66
C SER A 455 16.53 -14.65 -1.84
N ILE A 456 16.96 -14.64 -0.57
CA ILE A 456 16.92 -13.44 0.28
C ILE A 456 17.84 -12.36 -0.31
N ARG A 457 19.03 -12.74 -0.78
CA ARG A 457 19.97 -11.83 -1.45
C ARG A 457 19.34 -11.18 -2.68
N ASP A 458 18.73 -11.97 -3.56
CA ASP A 458 18.07 -11.47 -4.77
C ASP A 458 16.91 -10.52 -4.45
N VAL A 459 16.10 -10.85 -3.44
CA VAL A 459 15.01 -9.97 -2.96
C VAL A 459 15.58 -8.68 -2.37
N THR A 460 16.68 -8.75 -1.62
CA THR A 460 17.36 -7.58 -1.05
C THR A 460 17.86 -6.66 -2.15
N GLU A 461 18.51 -7.19 -3.18
CA GLU A 461 19.01 -6.40 -4.31
C GLU A 461 17.87 -5.74 -5.11
N ASN A 462 16.79 -6.48 -5.36
CA ASN A 462 15.59 -5.91 -5.99
C ASN A 462 14.95 -4.81 -5.14
N THR A 463 14.89 -5.00 -3.82
CA THR A 463 14.35 -4.02 -2.88
C THR A 463 15.20 -2.75 -2.87
N VAL A 464 16.53 -2.87 -2.89
CA VAL A 464 17.45 -1.72 -3.01
C VAL A 464 17.16 -0.94 -4.29
N LYS A 465 16.99 -1.62 -5.43
CA LYS A 465 16.66 -0.96 -6.70
C LYS A 465 15.31 -0.21 -6.61
N GLN A 466 14.27 -0.87 -6.13
CA GLN A 466 12.93 -0.25 -5.95
C GLN A 466 12.96 0.95 -5.00
N THR A 467 13.81 0.89 -3.97
CA THR A 467 14.01 1.96 -3.00
C THR A 467 14.65 3.18 -3.66
N VAL A 468 15.66 2.97 -4.53
CA VAL A 468 16.29 4.04 -5.31
C VAL A 468 15.31 4.67 -6.29
N ASP A 469 14.53 3.86 -6.99
CA ASP A 469 13.49 4.37 -7.91
C ASP A 469 12.45 5.19 -7.15
N SER A 470 11.96 4.70 -6.01
CA SER A 470 10.98 5.40 -5.16
C SER A 470 11.51 6.70 -4.57
N ALA A 471 12.79 6.74 -4.17
CA ALA A 471 13.45 7.98 -3.73
C ALA A 471 13.54 9.01 -4.88
N THR A 472 13.80 8.54 -6.11
CA THR A 472 13.84 9.39 -7.30
C THR A 472 12.47 9.98 -7.60
N THR A 473 11.41 9.15 -7.63
CA THR A 473 10.03 9.63 -7.82
C THR A 473 9.59 10.58 -6.71
N SER A 474 10.04 10.36 -5.47
CA SER A 474 9.78 11.30 -4.36
C SER A 474 10.40 12.67 -4.63
N ASN A 475 11.64 12.72 -5.12
CA ASN A 475 12.28 13.99 -5.49
C ASN A 475 11.56 14.70 -6.64
N GLU A 476 11.06 13.94 -7.63
CA GLU A 476 10.25 14.50 -8.72
C GLU A 476 8.93 15.08 -8.22
N LEU A 477 8.24 14.39 -7.30
CA LEU A 477 7.01 14.89 -6.69
C LEU A 477 7.24 16.16 -5.88
N ALA A 478 8.32 16.24 -5.10
CA ALA A 478 8.71 17.44 -4.37
C ALA A 478 8.99 18.61 -5.33
N ALA A 479 9.70 18.36 -6.43
CA ALA A 479 9.94 19.37 -7.46
C ALA A 479 8.62 19.89 -8.07
N LEU A 480 7.69 18.99 -8.42
CA LEU A 480 6.39 19.34 -9.00
C LEU A 480 5.51 20.11 -8.01
N ALA A 481 5.53 19.73 -6.73
CA ALA A 481 4.86 20.47 -5.66
C ALA A 481 5.44 21.88 -5.48
N GLY A 482 6.76 22.02 -5.57
CA GLY A 482 7.46 23.30 -5.59
C GLY A 482 7.06 24.20 -6.76
N GLU A 483 6.94 23.63 -7.97
CA GLU A 483 6.46 24.34 -9.16
C GLU A 483 5.00 24.81 -9.01
N LEU A 484 4.11 23.96 -8.49
CA LEU A 484 2.72 24.31 -8.19
C LEU A 484 2.64 25.45 -7.16
N SER A 485 3.44 25.35 -6.09
CA SER A 485 3.51 26.38 -5.05
C SER A 485 3.98 27.73 -5.62
N LYS A 486 5.00 27.70 -6.50
CA LYS A 486 5.50 28.90 -7.18
C LYS A 486 4.46 29.50 -8.12
N ALA A 487 3.74 28.68 -8.89
CA ALA A 487 2.68 29.14 -9.78
C ALA A 487 1.53 29.81 -9.00
N ILE A 488 1.13 29.23 -7.86
CA ILE A 488 0.11 29.82 -6.99
C ILE A 488 0.61 31.10 -6.33
N GLY A 489 1.89 31.17 -5.93
CA GLY A 489 2.48 32.37 -5.36
C GLY A 489 2.49 33.60 -6.28
N GLN A 490 2.26 33.43 -7.59
CA GLN A 490 2.06 34.54 -8.52
C GLN A 490 0.67 35.18 -8.41
N LEU A 491 -0.31 34.45 -7.88
CA LEU A 491 -1.66 34.95 -7.64
C LEU A 491 -1.70 35.69 -6.30
N LYS A 492 -2.27 36.89 -6.29
CA LYS A 492 -2.45 37.67 -5.06
C LYS A 492 -3.78 37.27 -4.43
N LEU A 493 -3.76 36.77 -3.21
CA LEU A 493 -4.93 36.24 -2.51
C LEU A 493 -5.60 37.25 -1.61
#